data_AF-A0AAD2DZ38-F1
#
_entry.id   AF-A0AAD2DZ38-F1
#
_cell.length_a   1.000
_cell.length_b   1.000
_cell.length_c   1.000
_cell.angle_alpha   90.00
_cell.angle_beta   90.00
_cell.angle_gamma   90.00
#
_symmetry.space_group_name_H-M   'P 1'
#
loop_
_entity.id
_entity.type
_entity.pdbx_description
1 polymer ?
#
loop_
_entity_poly.entity_id
_entity_poly.type
_entity_poly.pdbx_seq_one_letter_code
_entity_poly.pdbx_strand_id
1 'polypeptide(L)'
;MKAFEVGGTTLFLALFSDVTNSKELLDLMQAGTLEPEIALLNALLIPDVFPVLAAAHKTLVAKSREALTTRTLHSELVYNYSGSKHISESLKRCGVSDSTSYILVARFGASADEVTAIKELIKGAEINLEELEGRANQAHIQKHYKITASELAISSLPDAITCRIAARDAL
;
A
#
# COMPACT_ATOMS: atom_id res chain seq x y z
N MET A 1 -2.24 10.64 -10.41
CA MET A 1 -1.15 9.97 -9.66
C MET A 1 -0.01 10.95 -9.38
N LYS A 2 0.42 11.07 -8.12
CA LYS A 2 1.57 11.84 -7.67
C LYS A 2 2.82 10.96 -7.71
N ALA A 3 3.94 11.50 -8.18
CA ALA A 3 5.21 10.79 -8.31
C ALA A 3 6.12 11.04 -7.09
N PHE A 4 6.82 9.99 -6.64
CA PHE A 4 7.78 10.03 -5.54
C PHE A 4 9.05 9.28 -5.93
N GLU A 5 10.22 9.86 -5.69
CA GLU A 5 11.49 9.18 -5.93
C GLU A 5 11.86 8.27 -4.75
N VAL A 6 12.00 6.98 -5.01
CA VAL A 6 12.31 5.96 -4.00
C VAL A 6 13.27 4.93 -4.57
N GLY A 7 14.43 4.76 -3.93
CA GLY A 7 15.37 3.67 -4.26
C GLY A 7 15.86 3.67 -5.71
N GLY A 8 15.99 4.84 -6.33
CA GLY A 8 16.46 4.99 -7.72
C GLY A 8 15.39 4.76 -8.79
N THR A 9 14.10 4.70 -8.41
CA THR A 9 12.97 4.67 -9.33
C THR A 9 11.83 5.54 -8.81
N THR A 10 10.86 5.82 -9.68
CA THR A 10 9.67 6.59 -9.32
C THR A 10 8.56 5.67 -8.84
N LEU A 11 7.93 5.97 -7.71
CA LEU A 11 6.68 5.38 -7.27
C LEU A 11 5.54 6.35 -7.55
N PHE A 12 4.54 5.90 -8.31
CA PHE A 12 3.33 6.66 -8.57
C PHE A 12 2.24 6.22 -7.59
N LEU A 13 1.63 7.19 -6.90
CA LEU A 13 0.53 6.98 -5.97
C LEU A 13 -0.73 7.70 -6.44
N ALA A 14 -1.89 7.07 -6.33
CA ALA A 14 -3.19 7.73 -6.41
C ALA A 14 -4.16 7.17 -5.37
N LEU A 15 -4.98 8.05 -4.82
CA LEU A 15 -5.96 7.72 -3.81
C LEU A 15 -7.35 7.81 -4.42
N PHE A 16 -8.16 6.80 -4.17
CA PHE A 16 -9.53 6.74 -4.66
C PHE A 16 -10.51 6.55 -3.51
N SER A 17 -11.57 7.34 -3.48
CA SER A 17 -12.76 7.10 -2.66
C SER A 17 -13.92 6.57 -3.50
N ASP A 18 -14.92 6.05 -2.81
CA ASP A 18 -16.19 5.60 -3.40
C ASP A 18 -15.96 4.60 -4.54
N VAL A 19 -14.94 3.74 -4.40
CA VAL A 19 -14.62 2.70 -5.38
C VAL A 19 -15.72 1.65 -5.38
N THR A 20 -16.19 1.32 -6.58
CA THR A 20 -17.35 0.43 -6.81
C THR A 20 -16.97 -0.91 -7.44
N ASN A 21 -15.74 -1.06 -7.94
CA ASN A 21 -15.28 -2.25 -8.63
C ASN A 21 -14.17 -3.01 -7.91
N SER A 22 -14.08 -2.89 -6.59
CA SER A 22 -13.08 -3.59 -5.76
C SER A 22 -13.10 -5.11 -5.93
N LYS A 23 -14.28 -5.71 -6.11
CA LYS A 23 -14.41 -7.14 -6.43
C LYS A 23 -13.77 -7.51 -7.77
N GLU A 24 -14.06 -6.74 -8.82
CA GLU A 24 -13.46 -6.93 -10.16
C GLU A 24 -11.94 -6.82 -10.09
N LEU A 25 -11.42 -5.80 -9.41
CA LEU A 25 -9.99 -5.60 -9.22
C LEU A 25 -9.34 -6.78 -8.46
N LEU A 26 -9.97 -7.27 -7.39
CA LEU A 26 -9.49 -8.41 -6.63
C LEU A 26 -9.47 -9.69 -7.48
N ASP A 27 -10.52 -9.93 -8.28
CA ASP A 27 -10.61 -11.10 -9.15
C ASP A 27 -9.50 -11.07 -10.23
N LEU A 28 -9.24 -9.90 -10.84
CA LEU A 28 -8.13 -9.69 -11.79
C LEU A 28 -6.75 -9.94 -11.14
N MET A 29 -6.54 -9.45 -9.92
CA MET A 29 -5.29 -9.70 -9.16
C MET A 29 -5.07 -11.18 -8.89
N GLN A 30 -6.10 -11.88 -8.42
CA GLN A 30 -6.04 -13.31 -8.10
C GLN A 30 -5.81 -14.16 -9.35
N ALA A 31 -6.46 -13.80 -10.46
CA ALA A 31 -6.23 -14.41 -11.76
C ALA A 31 -4.86 -14.09 -12.36
N GLY A 32 -4.16 -13.05 -11.87
CA GLY A 32 -2.89 -12.59 -12.44
C GLY A 32 -3.05 -11.93 -13.81
N THR A 33 -4.20 -11.31 -14.06
CA THR A 33 -4.56 -10.68 -15.35
C THR A 33 -4.77 -9.16 -15.21
N LEU A 34 -4.42 -8.59 -14.06
CA LEU A 34 -4.47 -7.15 -13.83
C LEU A 34 -3.38 -6.45 -14.63
N GLU A 35 -3.78 -5.72 -15.66
CA GLU A 35 -2.88 -4.98 -16.55
C GLU A 35 -3.33 -3.50 -16.63
N PRO A 36 -2.45 -2.53 -16.32
CA PRO A 36 -1.10 -2.72 -15.80
C PRO A 36 -1.07 -3.28 -14.38
N GLU A 37 -0.01 -4.02 -14.04
CA GLU A 37 0.14 -4.58 -12.70
C GLU A 37 0.34 -3.47 -11.66
N ILE A 38 -0.56 -3.39 -10.67
CA ILE A 38 -0.55 -2.36 -9.61
C ILE A 38 -0.66 -2.98 -8.22
N ALA A 39 -0.20 -2.23 -7.21
CA ALA A 39 -0.48 -2.54 -5.82
C ALA A 39 -1.76 -1.81 -5.41
N LEU A 40 -2.72 -2.56 -4.86
CA LEU A 40 -3.96 -2.04 -4.30
C LEU A 40 -3.91 -2.18 -2.78
N LEU A 41 -3.84 -1.06 -2.06
CA LEU A 41 -3.80 -1.01 -0.61
C LEU A 41 -5.12 -0.49 -0.04
N ASN A 42 -5.57 -1.05 1.07
CA ASN A 42 -6.68 -0.51 1.85
C ASN A 42 -6.24 0.81 2.51
N ALA A 43 -6.70 1.94 1.97
CA ALA A 43 -6.28 3.26 2.43
C ALA A 43 -6.77 3.59 3.85
N LEU A 44 -7.76 2.87 4.39
CA LEU A 44 -8.17 3.03 5.80
C LEU A 44 -7.05 2.64 6.77
N LEU A 45 -6.04 1.88 6.33
CA LEU A 45 -4.89 1.50 7.16
C LEU A 45 -3.68 2.40 6.96
N ILE A 46 -3.78 3.43 6.12
CA ILE A 46 -2.66 4.27 5.71
C ILE A 46 -2.87 5.70 6.24
N PRO A 47 -2.23 6.08 7.37
CA PRO A 47 -2.40 7.42 7.93
C PRO A 47 -1.59 8.49 7.19
N ASP A 48 -0.55 8.10 6.45
CA ASP A 48 0.34 9.00 5.73
C ASP A 48 1.05 8.25 4.58
N VAL A 49 1.62 9.01 3.65
CA VAL A 49 2.40 8.45 2.52
C VAL A 49 3.75 7.88 2.97
N PHE A 50 4.39 8.44 4.00
CA PHE A 50 5.75 8.07 4.41
C PHE A 50 5.94 6.58 4.72
N PRO A 51 5.05 5.89 5.47
CA PRO A 51 5.20 4.45 5.69
C PRO A 51 5.07 3.62 4.41
N VAL A 52 4.32 4.10 3.41
CA VAL A 52 4.23 3.46 2.08
C VAL A 52 5.55 3.60 1.34
N LEU A 53 6.21 4.76 1.42
CA LEU A 53 7.54 4.96 0.82
C LEU A 53 8.60 4.10 1.50
N ALA A 54 8.54 3.92 2.83
CA ALA A 54 9.42 3.02 3.56
C ALA A 54 9.23 1.55 3.11
N ALA A 55 7.97 1.12 2.96
CA ALA A 55 7.65 -0.20 2.40
C ALA A 55 8.15 -0.35 0.97
N ALA A 56 7.98 0.68 0.12
CA ALA A 56 8.45 0.68 -1.25
C ALA A 56 9.98 0.59 -1.36
N HIS A 57 10.71 1.32 -0.53
CA HIS A 57 12.16 1.20 -0.44
C HIS A 57 12.57 -0.23 -0.07
N LYS A 58 11.95 -0.81 0.96
CA LYS A 58 12.19 -2.20 1.37
C LYS A 58 11.90 -3.19 0.25
N THR A 59 10.81 -2.98 -0.50
CA THR A 59 10.44 -3.78 -1.67
C THR A 59 11.49 -3.72 -2.77
N LEU A 60 12.04 -2.54 -3.07
CA LEU A 60 13.10 -2.38 -4.07
C LEU A 60 14.41 -3.03 -3.63
N VAL A 61 14.75 -2.97 -2.34
CA VAL A 61 15.90 -3.68 -1.77
C VAL A 61 15.72 -5.21 -1.89
N ALA A 62 14.52 -5.73 -1.64
CA ALA A 62 14.23 -7.15 -1.85
C ALA A 62 14.34 -7.53 -3.33
N LYS A 63 13.81 -6.70 -4.24
CA LYS A 63 13.92 -6.89 -5.68
C LYS A 63 15.37 -6.95 -6.15
N SER A 64 16.21 -6.00 -5.73
CA SER A 64 17.61 -5.92 -6.18
C SER A 64 18.48 -7.07 -5.67
N ARG A 65 18.01 -7.77 -4.63
CA ARG A 65 18.64 -8.98 -4.07
C ARG A 65 18.01 -10.27 -4.58
N GLU A 66 17.07 -10.19 -5.52
CA GLU A 66 16.30 -11.34 -6.01
C GLU A 66 15.61 -12.14 -4.88
N ALA A 67 15.20 -11.42 -3.83
CA ALA A 67 14.70 -11.99 -2.58
C ALA A 67 13.25 -11.57 -2.28
N LEU A 68 12.43 -11.39 -3.33
CA LEU A 68 11.00 -11.14 -3.16
C LEU A 68 10.35 -12.35 -2.48
N THR A 69 9.53 -12.10 -1.48
CA THR A 69 8.77 -13.15 -0.79
C THR A 69 7.49 -13.51 -1.55
N THR A 70 6.89 -12.52 -2.19
CA THR A 70 5.66 -12.62 -2.96
C THR A 70 5.94 -12.72 -4.47
N ARG A 71 4.89 -13.03 -5.24
CA ARG A 71 5.01 -13.29 -6.68
C ARG A 71 5.45 -12.06 -7.47
N THR A 72 5.02 -10.87 -7.08
CA THR A 72 5.25 -9.66 -7.86
C THR A 72 5.76 -8.51 -7.01
N LEU A 73 6.36 -7.52 -7.67
CA LEU A 73 6.88 -6.32 -7.01
C LEU A 73 5.77 -5.57 -6.26
N HIS A 74 4.57 -5.53 -6.84
CA HIS A 74 3.44 -4.81 -6.29
C HIS A 74 2.78 -5.57 -5.13
N SER A 75 2.67 -6.90 -5.19
CA SER A 75 2.27 -7.69 -4.01
C SER A 75 3.29 -7.58 -2.88
N GLU A 76 4.58 -7.44 -3.21
CA GLU A 76 5.64 -7.29 -2.21
C GLU A 76 5.51 -5.96 -1.46
N LEU A 77 5.10 -4.89 -2.14
CA LEU A 77 4.79 -3.61 -1.50
C LEU A 77 3.69 -3.75 -0.45
N VAL A 78 2.58 -4.41 -0.78
CA VAL A 78 1.48 -4.65 0.19
C VAL A 78 1.96 -5.53 1.35
N TYR A 79 2.74 -6.58 1.04
CA TYR A 79 3.33 -7.46 2.06
C TYR A 79 4.27 -6.71 2.99
N ASN A 80 5.20 -5.91 2.47
CA ASN A 80 6.14 -5.13 3.26
C ASN A 80 5.45 -4.06 4.10
N TYR A 81 4.40 -3.42 3.56
CA TYR A 81 3.61 -2.43 4.29
C TYR A 81 2.98 -3.01 5.57
N SER A 82 2.53 -4.27 5.53
CA SER A 82 1.88 -4.91 6.68
C SER A 82 2.76 -5.06 7.93
N GLY A 83 4.09 -4.98 7.80
CA GLY A 83 5.01 -5.27 8.90
C GLY A 83 4.93 -6.71 9.43
N SER A 84 4.21 -7.62 8.76
CA SER A 84 4.03 -9.02 9.12
C SER A 84 4.85 -9.94 8.22
N LYS A 85 5.23 -11.12 8.73
CA LYS A 85 5.90 -12.20 7.98
C LYS A 85 4.91 -13.19 7.35
N HIS A 86 3.60 -13.02 7.56
CA HIS A 86 2.55 -13.91 7.05
C HIS A 86 1.91 -13.38 5.77
N ILE A 87 2.38 -13.85 4.62
CA ILE A 87 1.97 -13.37 3.28
C ILE A 87 0.45 -13.22 3.14
N SER A 88 -0.30 -14.32 3.33
CA SER A 88 -1.76 -14.31 3.10
C SER A 88 -2.49 -13.31 4.00
N GLU A 89 -2.08 -13.20 5.26
CA GLU A 89 -2.71 -12.27 6.20
C GLU A 89 -2.33 -10.82 5.89
N SER A 90 -1.10 -10.57 5.43
CA SER A 90 -0.64 -9.26 4.97
C SER A 90 -1.46 -8.77 3.79
N LEU A 91 -1.65 -9.60 2.76
CA LEU A 91 -2.43 -9.26 1.58
C LEU A 91 -3.91 -9.08 1.92
N LYS A 92 -4.46 -9.93 2.80
CA LYS A 92 -5.87 -9.83 3.22
C LYS A 92 -6.17 -8.56 4.03
N ARG A 93 -5.24 -8.13 4.90
CA ARG A 93 -5.47 -6.99 5.79
C ARG A 93 -5.12 -5.66 5.14
N CYS A 94 -3.94 -5.58 4.52
CA CYS A 94 -3.39 -4.34 3.96
C CYS A 94 -3.73 -4.16 2.48
N GLY A 95 -4.09 -5.23 1.78
CA GLY A 95 -4.63 -5.16 0.42
C GLY A 95 -6.15 -4.91 0.41
N VAL A 96 -6.73 -4.97 -0.79
CA VAL A 96 -8.18 -4.76 -0.99
C VAL A 96 -8.99 -6.04 -0.80
N SER A 97 -10.23 -5.87 -0.34
CA SER A 97 -11.30 -6.87 -0.33
C SER A 97 -12.33 -6.57 -1.42
N ASP A 98 -13.29 -7.47 -1.59
CA ASP A 98 -14.45 -7.27 -2.47
C ASP A 98 -15.32 -6.04 -2.14
N SER A 99 -15.14 -5.47 -0.95
CA SER A 99 -15.95 -4.40 -0.34
C SER A 99 -15.14 -3.14 -0.03
N THR A 100 -13.87 -3.08 -0.44
CA THR A 100 -13.02 -1.91 -0.17
C THR A 100 -13.38 -0.75 -1.08
N SER A 101 -13.88 0.35 -0.52
CA SER A 101 -14.24 1.56 -1.27
C SER A 101 -13.20 2.68 -1.20
N TYR A 102 -12.20 2.56 -0.31
CA TYR A 102 -11.13 3.54 -0.11
C TYR A 102 -9.78 2.89 -0.36
N ILE A 103 -9.17 3.20 -1.50
CA ILE A 103 -8.02 2.46 -2.04
C ILE A 103 -6.87 3.41 -2.35
N LEU A 104 -5.67 3.07 -1.88
CA LEU A 104 -4.44 3.66 -2.35
C LEU A 104 -3.83 2.74 -3.40
N VAL A 105 -3.58 3.29 -4.58
CA VAL A 105 -2.96 2.59 -5.70
C VAL A 105 -1.52 3.01 -5.84
N ALA A 106 -0.64 2.04 -6.05
CA ALA A 106 0.79 2.26 -6.21
C ALA A 106 1.36 1.49 -7.39
N ARG A 107 2.18 2.15 -8.22
CA ARG A 107 2.86 1.58 -9.40
C ARG A 107 4.30 2.08 -9.47
N PHE A 108 5.26 1.17 -9.63
CA PHE A 108 6.67 1.54 -9.81
C PHE A 108 7.00 1.84 -11.28
N GLY A 109 7.60 2.98 -11.58
CA GLY A 109 8.14 3.32 -12.90
C GLY A 109 7.11 3.35 -14.01
N ALA A 110 5.90 3.84 -13.71
CA ALA A 110 4.80 3.90 -14.68
C ALA A 110 5.12 4.86 -15.85
N SER A 111 4.80 4.45 -17.06
CA SER A 111 4.69 5.31 -18.23
C SER A 111 3.44 6.20 -18.17
N ALA A 112 3.38 7.24 -19.02
CA ALA A 112 2.20 8.12 -19.10
C ALA A 112 0.92 7.36 -19.50
N ASP A 113 1.05 6.38 -20.39
CA ASP A 113 -0.05 5.54 -20.86
C ASP A 113 -0.55 4.62 -19.74
N GLU A 114 0.36 4.02 -18.97
CA GLU A 114 0.00 3.21 -17.79
C GLU A 114 -0.70 4.05 -16.72
N VAL A 115 -0.22 5.27 -16.45
CA VAL A 115 -0.88 6.17 -15.49
C VAL A 115 -2.31 6.48 -15.92
N THR A 116 -2.56 6.61 -17.21
CA THR A 116 -3.90 6.84 -17.77
C THR A 116 -4.76 5.58 -17.63
N ALA A 117 -4.23 4.42 -18.03
CA ALA A 117 -4.93 3.13 -17.92
C ALA A 117 -5.30 2.80 -16.46
N ILE A 118 -4.43 3.08 -15.49
CA ILE A 118 -4.70 2.87 -14.05
C ILE A 118 -5.89 3.70 -13.58
N LYS A 119 -6.00 4.96 -14.03
CA LYS A 119 -7.12 5.82 -13.65
C LYS A 119 -8.45 5.32 -14.22
N GLU A 120 -8.44 4.80 -15.44
CA GLU A 120 -9.63 4.24 -16.10
C GLU A 120 -10.06 2.89 -15.49
N LEU A 121 -9.09 2.10 -15.01
CA LEU A 121 -9.30 0.80 -14.41
C LEU A 121 -10.08 0.87 -13.08
N ILE A 122 -9.98 1.98 -12.35
CA ILE A 122 -10.57 2.13 -11.02
C ILE A 122 -11.85 2.96 -11.10
N LYS A 123 -12.98 2.32 -10.80
CA LYS A 123 -14.30 2.96 -10.83
C LYS A 123 -14.58 3.63 -9.47
N GLY A 124 -13.99 4.80 -9.25
CA GLY A 124 -14.14 5.64 -8.06
C GLY A 124 -13.65 7.07 -8.30
N ALA A 125 -13.72 7.93 -7.29
CA ALA A 125 -13.24 9.31 -7.38
C ALA A 125 -11.76 9.40 -6.97
N GLU A 126 -10.87 9.85 -7.88
CA GLU A 126 -9.50 10.20 -7.51
C GLU A 126 -9.54 11.44 -6.61
N ILE A 127 -9.00 11.33 -5.40
CA ILE A 127 -8.91 12.40 -4.41
C ILE A 127 -7.46 12.66 -4.01
N ASN A 128 -7.23 13.74 -3.27
CA ASN A 128 -5.89 14.15 -2.91
C ASN A 128 -5.31 13.24 -1.80
N LEU A 129 -4.02 12.88 -1.90
CA LEU A 129 -3.30 12.08 -0.90
C LEU A 129 -3.31 12.69 0.50
N GLU A 130 -3.49 14.01 0.61
CA GLU A 130 -3.64 14.68 1.90
C GLU A 130 -4.93 14.28 2.65
N GLU A 131 -5.87 13.59 2.01
CA GLU A 131 -7.08 13.01 2.66
C GLU A 131 -6.79 11.70 3.43
N LEU A 132 -5.57 11.13 3.32
CA LEU A 132 -5.19 9.89 4.01
C LEU A 132 -5.40 9.99 5.52
N GLU A 133 -4.79 10.99 6.15
CA GLU A 133 -4.81 11.16 7.61
C GLU A 133 -6.24 11.28 8.15
N GLY A 134 -7.07 12.11 7.51
CA GLY A 134 -8.44 12.40 7.94
C GLY A 134 -9.40 11.20 7.84
N ARG A 135 -9.11 10.23 6.97
CA ARG A 135 -9.96 9.05 6.73
C ARG A 135 -9.36 7.75 7.29
N ALA A 136 -8.12 7.78 7.77
CA ALA A 136 -7.46 6.62 8.34
C ALA A 136 -8.19 6.11 9.60
N ASN A 137 -8.42 4.80 9.67
CA ASN A 137 -9.03 4.17 10.82
C ASN A 137 -7.97 3.94 11.90
N GLN A 138 -7.71 4.97 12.71
CA GLN A 138 -6.67 4.95 13.74
C GLN A 138 -6.81 3.76 14.71
N ALA A 139 -8.03 3.44 15.14
CA ALA A 139 -8.27 2.33 16.06
C ALA A 139 -7.88 0.98 15.43
N HIS A 140 -8.20 0.78 14.15
CA HIS A 140 -7.82 -0.43 13.43
C HIS A 140 -6.32 -0.50 13.19
N ILE A 141 -5.68 0.62 12.81
CA ILE A 141 -4.22 0.73 12.64
C ILE A 141 -3.51 0.38 13.94
N GLN A 142 -3.90 0.99 15.07
CA GLN A 142 -3.28 0.73 16.37
C GLN A 142 -3.40 -0.73 16.76
N LYS A 143 -4.58 -1.34 16.58
CA LYS A 143 -4.80 -2.77 16.84
C LYS A 143 -3.94 -3.64 15.93
N HIS A 144 -3.86 -3.32 14.65
CA HIS A 144 -3.14 -4.10 13.65
C HIS A 144 -1.64 -4.12 13.92
N TYR A 145 -1.04 -2.93 14.09
CA TYR A 145 0.39 -2.75 14.30
C TYR A 145 0.80 -2.88 15.78
N LYS A 146 -0.16 -3.16 16.67
CA LYS A 146 0.03 -3.26 18.13
C LYS A 146 0.66 -2.00 18.72
N ILE A 147 0.24 -0.84 18.22
CA ILE A 147 0.73 0.47 18.66
C ILE A 147 0.03 0.83 19.98
N THR A 148 0.82 1.21 20.98
CA THR A 148 0.31 1.50 22.33
C THR A 148 0.13 2.99 22.56
N ALA A 149 -0.72 3.37 23.52
CA ALA A 149 -0.88 4.77 23.91
C ALA A 149 0.44 5.39 24.44
N SER A 150 1.26 4.59 25.15
CA SER A 150 2.58 5.02 25.62
C SER A 150 3.56 5.29 24.49
N GLU A 151 3.47 4.55 23.37
CA GLU A 151 4.26 4.79 22.18
C GLU A 151 3.82 6.09 21.49
N LEU A 152 2.50 6.27 21.31
CA LEU A 152 1.92 7.49 20.73
C LEU A 152 2.14 8.75 21.58
N ALA A 153 2.50 8.61 22.85
CA ALA A 153 2.88 9.76 23.68
C ALA A 153 4.26 10.34 23.30
N ILE A 154 5.08 9.58 22.57
CA ILE A 154 6.45 9.97 22.18
C ILE A 154 6.72 9.83 20.68
N SER A 155 5.76 9.32 19.90
CA SER A 155 5.86 9.13 18.45
C SER A 155 4.52 9.37 17.75
N SER A 156 4.53 9.33 16.42
CA SER A 156 3.32 9.45 15.59
C SER A 156 2.88 8.07 15.05
N LEU A 157 1.63 7.99 14.57
CA LEU A 157 1.13 6.79 13.88
C LEU A 157 2.00 6.42 12.66
N PRO A 158 2.33 7.35 11.73
CA PRO A 158 3.23 7.06 10.63
C PRO A 158 4.61 6.54 11.08
N ASP A 159 5.20 7.13 12.11
CA ASP A 159 6.53 6.72 12.59
C ASP A 159 6.49 5.30 13.19
N ALA A 160 5.47 4.99 13.98
CA ALA A 160 5.28 3.68 14.57
C ALA A 160 5.11 2.58 13.50
N ILE A 161 4.31 2.84 12.46
CA ILE A 161 4.14 1.91 11.32
C ILE A 161 5.48 1.73 10.59
N THR A 162 6.17 2.83 10.30
CA THR A 162 7.47 2.81 9.63
C THR A 162 8.50 1.99 10.41
N CYS A 163 8.53 2.14 11.74
CA CYS A 163 9.37 1.34 12.63
C CYS A 163 9.07 -0.16 12.48
N ARG A 164 7.79 -0.56 12.45
CA ARG A 164 7.40 -1.97 12.23
C ARG A 164 7.83 -2.50 10.86
N ILE A 165 7.70 -1.70 9.80
CA ILE A 165 8.16 -2.07 8.45
C ILE A 165 9.68 -2.27 8.42
N ALA A 166 10.42 -1.32 8.99
CA ALA A 166 11.88 -1.33 9.02
C ALA A 166 12.42 -2.48 9.86
N ALA A 167 11.89 -2.67 11.07
CA ALA A 167 12.36 -3.66 12.04
C ALA A 167 11.81 -5.08 11.80
N ARG A 168 10.87 -5.27 10.84
CA ARG A 168 10.18 -6.56 10.60
C ARG A 168 11.12 -7.77 10.59
N ASP A 169 12.28 -7.66 9.94
CA ASP A 169 13.16 -8.81 9.75
C ASP A 169 14.06 -9.08 10.97
N ALA A 170 14.19 -8.10 11.87
CA ALA A 170 14.94 -8.20 13.12
C ALA A 170 14.08 -8.63 14.33
N LEU A 171 12.75 -8.52 14.21
CA LEU A 171 11.75 -8.92 15.22
C LEU A 171 11.16 -10.31 14.91
#